data_AF-A0A7F5RKJ0-F1
#
_entry.id   AF-A0A7F5RKJ0-F1
#
_cell.length_a   1.000
_cell.length_b   1.000
_cell.length_c   1.000
_cell.angle_alpha   90.00
_cell.angle_beta   90.00
_cell.angle_gamma   90.00
#
_symmetry.space_group_name_H-M   'P 1'
#
loop_
_entity.id
_entity.type
_entity.pdbx_description
1 polymer ?
#
loop_
_entity_poly.entity_id
_entity_poly.type
_entity_poly.pdbx_seq_one_letter_code
_entity_poly.pdbx_strand_id
1 'polypeptide(L)'
;MFGGSWLETTKSYITIDVVDPQITVESLQIVFGSLYNDEVILNPKDIVPVLAAATMFQLDGIIEKCTEVMMETINPKTVFTYYDAASQYGHKKLKEACIYWFLVNLMTYYYSGSLVTLRTIPVSLMISLVANPDLFVMQTEFSIYVMLKFWMYMHLHPDLNESPPVKEINTFYCSRKGETAFLLTKEGEKFKPAFRGLRLHNLISHYMDVEMIERDNIVPQHWLNPVVVDQWKTMLKINQNEDSGPSADLSADLFLNKSLRCGRILNERGRHMWRWTGFHYGIDLLMITDCTTLSIKRNHRPEFEQLLSQQNSRNISIRVTVVSLNEQRQVVYKQTSEMRNLTLTKSEEITLMTLDKDLRFPLIISTNVLFTTPNNQELQEQTIQTIG
;
A
#
# COMPACT_ATOMS: atom_id res chain seq x y z
N MET A 1 30.48 17.04 -26.16
CA MET A 1 31.52 16.18 -26.77
C MET A 1 32.23 16.87 -27.94
N PHE A 2 31.51 17.35 -28.96
CA PHE A 2 32.14 17.83 -30.20
C PHE A 2 32.53 19.33 -30.24
N GLY A 3 32.09 20.13 -29.27
CA GLY A 3 32.42 21.56 -29.21
C GLY A 3 33.41 21.90 -28.10
N GLY A 4 34.24 22.92 -28.29
CA GLY A 4 35.13 23.47 -27.25
C GLY A 4 36.54 22.87 -27.24
N SER A 5 37.16 22.80 -26.06
CA SER A 5 38.54 22.35 -25.85
C SER A 5 38.67 20.85 -25.55
N TRP A 6 37.67 20.06 -25.94
CA TRP A 6 37.64 18.62 -25.71
C TRP A 6 38.56 17.90 -26.72
N LEU A 7 39.24 16.86 -26.26
CA LEU A 7 40.19 16.11 -27.07
C LEU A 7 39.51 15.34 -28.23
N GLU A 8 38.21 15.11 -28.10
CA GLU A 8 37.34 14.47 -29.09
C GLU A 8 37.05 15.38 -30.30
N THR A 9 37.22 16.70 -30.18
CA THR A 9 36.86 17.66 -31.24
C THR A 9 37.63 17.45 -32.55
N THR A 10 38.87 16.96 -32.50
CA THR A 10 39.70 16.72 -33.70
C THR A 10 39.77 15.25 -34.11
N LYS A 11 39.05 14.35 -33.43
CA LYS A 11 39.09 12.91 -33.70
C LYS A 11 38.04 12.53 -34.76
N SER A 12 38.45 11.69 -35.71
CA SER A 12 37.54 11.08 -36.71
C SER A 12 36.81 9.84 -36.18
N TYR A 13 37.32 9.22 -35.12
CA TYR A 13 36.74 8.05 -34.46
C TYR A 13 36.65 8.31 -32.95
N ILE A 14 35.50 7.98 -32.37
CA ILE A 14 35.26 8.08 -30.94
C ILE A 14 34.86 6.70 -30.42
N THR A 15 35.52 6.29 -29.35
CA THR A 15 35.18 5.07 -28.60
C THR A 15 34.31 5.49 -27.42
N ILE A 16 33.13 4.89 -27.31
CA ILE A 16 32.21 5.10 -26.20
C ILE A 16 32.07 3.77 -25.48
N ASP A 17 32.48 3.73 -24.22
CA ASP A 17 32.38 2.54 -23.39
C ASP A 17 30.99 2.46 -22.78
N VAL A 18 30.21 1.45 -23.18
CA VAL A 18 28.86 1.18 -22.68
C VAL A 18 28.98 0.14 -21.55
N VAL A 19 28.80 0.59 -20.31
CA VAL A 19 28.92 -0.26 -19.11
C VAL A 19 27.60 -0.84 -18.63
N ASP A 20 26.47 -0.25 -19.03
CA ASP A 20 25.15 -0.68 -18.60
C ASP A 20 24.72 -1.94 -19.40
N PRO A 21 24.51 -3.09 -18.74
CA PRO A 21 24.15 -4.33 -19.42
C PRO A 21 22.75 -4.29 -20.05
N GLN A 22 21.91 -3.31 -19.71
CA GLN A 22 20.60 -3.12 -20.33
C GLN A 22 20.70 -2.48 -21.73
N ILE A 23 21.81 -1.84 -22.06
CA ILE A 23 21.99 -1.19 -23.36
C ILE A 23 22.41 -2.24 -24.39
N THR A 24 21.58 -2.42 -25.43
CA THR A 24 21.83 -3.37 -26.51
C THR A 24 22.20 -2.66 -27.81
N VAL A 25 22.70 -3.41 -28.79
CA VAL A 25 23.03 -2.84 -30.11
C VAL A 25 21.75 -2.32 -30.79
N GLU A 26 20.64 -3.02 -30.63
CA GLU A 26 19.34 -2.63 -31.18
C GLU A 26 18.84 -1.33 -30.53
N SER A 27 19.01 -1.17 -29.21
CA SER A 27 18.57 0.05 -28.53
C SER A 27 19.39 1.27 -28.95
N LEU A 28 20.70 1.10 -29.17
CA LEU A 28 21.57 2.12 -29.74
C LEU A 28 21.18 2.48 -31.18
N GLN A 29 20.81 1.49 -32.01
CA GLN A 29 20.34 1.74 -33.37
C GLN A 29 19.06 2.59 -33.39
N ILE A 30 18.11 2.30 -32.48
CA ILE A 30 16.88 3.10 -32.34
C ILE A 30 17.21 4.53 -31.89
N VAL A 31 18.06 4.66 -30.88
CA VAL A 31 18.46 5.96 -30.29
C VAL A 31 19.26 6.80 -31.28
N PHE A 32 20.23 6.24 -31.99
CA PHE A 32 20.95 7.00 -33.01
C PHE A 32 20.09 7.24 -34.25
N GLY A 33 19.24 6.27 -34.62
CA GLY A 33 18.27 6.43 -35.71
C GLY A 33 17.31 7.60 -35.46
N SER A 34 16.94 7.87 -34.21
CA SER A 34 16.08 9.01 -33.87
C SER A 34 16.71 10.38 -34.10
N LEU A 35 18.04 10.45 -34.24
CA LEU A 35 18.72 11.71 -34.59
C LEU A 35 18.52 12.09 -36.04
N TYR A 36 18.11 11.14 -36.88
CA TYR A 36 17.94 11.32 -38.32
C TYR A 36 16.48 11.20 -38.77
N ASN A 37 15.59 10.71 -37.92
CA ASN A 37 14.18 10.48 -38.22
C ASN A 37 13.29 11.29 -37.27
N ASP A 38 12.31 12.02 -37.81
CA ASP A 38 11.36 12.80 -37.01
C ASP A 38 10.39 11.90 -36.20
N GLU A 39 10.13 10.68 -36.67
CA GLU A 39 9.26 9.71 -36.01
C GLU A 39 10.01 8.43 -35.62
N VAL A 40 9.91 8.08 -34.33
CA VAL A 40 10.45 6.84 -33.76
C VAL A 40 9.30 5.98 -33.25
N ILE A 41 9.24 4.73 -33.71
CA ILE A 41 8.30 3.72 -33.22
C ILE A 41 8.98 2.95 -32.09
N LEU A 42 8.38 3.00 -30.91
CA LEU A 42 8.91 2.34 -29.71
C LEU A 42 8.08 1.10 -29.37
N ASN A 43 8.72 -0.06 -29.33
CA ASN A 43 8.08 -1.30 -28.92
C ASN A 43 8.14 -1.46 -27.40
N PRO A 44 7.02 -1.77 -26.72
CA PRO A 44 7.02 -1.99 -25.27
C PRO A 44 7.96 -3.11 -24.78
N LYS A 45 8.33 -4.06 -25.65
CA LYS A 45 9.26 -5.15 -25.29
C LYS A 45 10.70 -4.67 -25.13
N ASP A 46 11.10 -3.68 -25.92
CA ASP A 46 12.48 -3.20 -26.00
C ASP A 46 12.66 -1.84 -25.31
N ILE A 47 11.62 -1.38 -24.60
CA ILE A 47 11.52 -0.02 -24.08
C ILE A 47 12.52 0.27 -22.95
N VAL A 48 12.87 -0.74 -22.14
CA VAL A 48 13.85 -0.58 -21.05
C VAL A 48 15.28 -0.38 -21.61
N PRO A 49 15.78 -1.23 -22.54
CA PRO A 49 17.03 -0.96 -23.24
C PRO A 49 17.11 0.38 -23.97
N VAL A 50 16.00 0.81 -24.60
CA VAL A 50 15.94 2.11 -25.30
C VAL A 50 15.98 3.27 -24.32
N LEU A 51 15.26 3.16 -23.19
CA LEU A 51 15.34 4.16 -22.12
C LEU A 51 16.78 4.27 -21.59
N ALA A 52 17.44 3.14 -21.29
CA ALA A 52 18.82 3.12 -20.81
C ALA A 52 19.80 3.83 -21.77
N ALA A 53 19.69 3.51 -23.06
CA ALA A 53 20.51 4.14 -24.10
C ALA A 53 20.19 5.64 -24.23
N ALA A 54 18.92 6.02 -24.26
CA ALA A 54 18.51 7.42 -24.35
C ALA A 54 19.00 8.24 -23.14
N THR A 55 18.96 7.67 -21.94
CA THR A 55 19.51 8.28 -20.72
C THR A 55 21.03 8.44 -20.80
N MET A 56 21.75 7.45 -21.31
CA MET A 56 23.21 7.55 -21.52
C MET A 56 23.59 8.70 -22.47
N PHE A 57 22.83 8.87 -23.55
CA PHE A 57 23.06 9.93 -24.54
C PHE A 57 22.33 11.25 -24.25
N GLN A 58 21.61 11.33 -23.14
CA GLN A 58 20.86 12.52 -22.69
C GLN A 58 19.86 13.03 -23.75
N LEU A 59 19.10 12.12 -24.36
CA LEU A 59 18.10 12.46 -25.36
C LEU A 59 16.71 12.57 -24.73
N ASP A 60 16.45 13.72 -24.11
CA ASP A 60 15.23 13.97 -23.32
C ASP A 60 13.93 13.66 -24.06
N GLY A 61 13.82 14.00 -25.35
CA GLY A 61 12.63 13.69 -26.14
C GLY A 61 12.33 12.19 -26.28
N ILE A 62 13.37 11.35 -26.36
CA ILE A 62 13.20 9.88 -26.40
C ILE A 62 12.92 9.34 -25.01
N ILE A 63 13.55 9.90 -23.98
CA ILE A 63 13.30 9.56 -22.58
C ILE A 63 11.83 9.80 -22.21
N GLU A 64 11.29 10.97 -22.57
CA GLU A 64 9.89 11.32 -22.34
C GLU A 64 8.95 10.36 -23.06
N LYS A 65 9.20 10.09 -24.34
CA LYS A 65 8.39 9.15 -25.12
C LYS A 65 8.46 7.71 -24.60
N CYS A 66 9.64 7.26 -24.14
CA CYS A 66 9.77 5.97 -23.47
C CYS A 66 8.94 5.93 -22.18
N THR A 67 8.98 7.01 -21.40
CA THR A 67 8.21 7.15 -20.18
C THR A 67 6.71 7.09 -20.45
N GLU A 68 6.21 7.75 -21.48
CA GLU A 68 4.79 7.69 -21.89
C GLU A 68 4.36 6.27 -22.22
N VAL A 69 5.11 5.57 -23.09
CA VAL A 69 4.83 4.18 -23.47
C VAL A 69 4.86 3.26 -22.23
N MET A 70 5.82 3.44 -21.33
CA MET A 70 5.90 2.67 -20.10
C MET A 70 4.70 2.93 -19.19
N MET A 71 4.27 4.19 -19.03
CA MET A 71 3.10 4.58 -18.23
C MET A 71 1.81 3.96 -18.76
N GLU A 72 1.63 3.93 -20.09
CA GLU A 72 0.46 3.35 -20.74
C GLU A 72 0.43 1.82 -20.70
N THR A 73 1.58 1.16 -20.50
CA THR A 73 1.71 -0.30 -20.54
C THR A 73 2.04 -0.94 -19.19
N ILE A 74 1.90 -0.21 -18.08
CA ILE A 74 2.08 -0.75 -16.71
C ILE A 74 1.04 -1.85 -16.46
N ASN A 75 1.51 -3.07 -16.21
CA ASN A 75 0.68 -4.23 -15.91
C ASN A 75 1.43 -5.20 -14.98
N PRO A 76 0.81 -6.30 -14.49
CA PRO A 76 1.47 -7.19 -13.53
C PRO A 76 2.81 -7.79 -14.00
N LYS A 77 3.03 -7.90 -15.32
CA LYS A 77 4.26 -8.45 -15.89
C LYS A 77 5.38 -7.41 -16.04
N THR A 78 5.02 -6.15 -16.28
CA THR A 78 5.97 -5.06 -16.61
C THR A 78 6.23 -4.11 -15.44
N VAL A 79 5.32 -4.00 -14.47
CA VAL A 79 5.42 -3.00 -13.41
C VAL A 79 6.71 -3.11 -12.59
N PHE A 80 7.22 -4.33 -12.37
CA PHE A 80 8.46 -4.52 -11.62
C PHE A 80 9.67 -4.04 -12.42
N THR A 81 9.78 -4.42 -13.69
CA THR A 81 10.89 -4.01 -14.56
C THR A 81 10.87 -2.51 -14.80
N TYR A 82 9.69 -1.91 -14.94
CA TYR A 82 9.54 -0.45 -15.07
C TYR A 82 9.87 0.28 -13.76
N TYR A 83 9.52 -0.27 -12.60
CA TYR A 83 9.91 0.30 -11.31
C TYR A 83 11.43 0.30 -11.11
N ASP A 84 12.08 -0.80 -11.48
CA ASP A 84 13.54 -0.96 -11.36
C ASP A 84 14.26 0.00 -12.32
N ALA A 85 13.86 0.01 -13.60
CA ALA A 85 14.37 0.96 -14.59
C ALA A 85 14.16 2.43 -14.16
N ALA A 86 12.97 2.78 -13.67
CA ALA A 86 12.69 4.13 -13.17
C ALA A 86 13.55 4.51 -11.96
N SER A 87 13.90 3.53 -11.12
CA SER A 87 14.79 3.75 -9.97
C SER A 87 16.25 3.90 -10.40
N GLN A 88 16.70 3.09 -11.36
CA GLN A 88 18.07 3.11 -11.89
C GLN A 88 18.35 4.39 -12.70
N TYR A 89 17.42 4.80 -13.58
CA TYR A 89 17.59 5.94 -14.48
C TYR A 89 17.01 7.26 -13.92
N GLY A 90 16.48 7.27 -12.70
CA GLY A 90 16.05 8.49 -12.01
C GLY A 90 14.69 9.07 -12.45
N HIS A 91 13.83 8.29 -13.10
CA HIS A 91 12.52 8.76 -13.56
C HIS A 91 11.46 8.73 -12.44
N LYS A 92 11.38 9.84 -11.70
CA LYS A 92 10.47 9.98 -10.54
C LYS A 92 9.00 9.72 -10.88
N LYS A 93 8.45 10.30 -11.94
CA LYS A 93 7.03 10.16 -12.33
C LYS A 93 6.66 8.70 -12.62
N LEU A 94 7.50 7.99 -13.36
CA LEU A 94 7.29 6.57 -13.66
C LEU A 94 7.39 5.72 -12.40
N LYS A 95 8.37 6.01 -11.54
CA LYS A 95 8.53 5.32 -10.25
C LYS A 95 7.30 5.48 -9.36
N GLU A 96 6.79 6.71 -9.22
CA GLU A 96 5.58 7.01 -8.45
C GLU A 96 4.36 6.29 -9.02
N ALA A 97 4.21 6.24 -10.35
CA ALA A 97 3.13 5.52 -11.00
C ALA A 97 3.20 4.00 -10.76
N CYS A 98 4.40 3.41 -10.82
CA CYS A 98 4.60 2.00 -10.51
C CYS A 98 4.28 1.70 -9.03
N ILE A 99 4.75 2.54 -8.11
CA ILE A 99 4.43 2.42 -6.67
C ILE A 99 2.91 2.48 -6.48
N TYR A 100 2.24 3.49 -7.04
CA TYR A 100 0.79 3.63 -6.92
C TYR A 100 0.04 2.43 -7.50
N TRP A 101 0.49 1.91 -8.65
CA TRP A 101 -0.06 0.68 -9.23
C TRP A 101 0.07 -0.48 -8.23
N PHE A 102 1.21 -0.64 -7.56
CA PHE A 102 1.38 -1.66 -6.51
C PHE A 102 0.49 -1.40 -5.29
N LEU A 103 0.34 -0.16 -4.83
CA LEU A 103 -0.51 0.17 -3.68
C LEU A 103 -1.96 -0.26 -3.89
N VAL A 104 -2.47 -0.17 -5.12
CA VAL A 104 -3.83 -0.60 -5.45
C VAL A 104 -3.90 -2.12 -5.65
N ASN A 105 -2.88 -2.72 -6.27
CA ASN A 105 -2.91 -4.10 -6.76
C ASN A 105 -2.30 -5.13 -5.80
N LEU A 106 -1.57 -4.75 -4.77
CA LEU A 106 -0.94 -5.70 -3.84
C LEU A 106 -1.97 -6.64 -3.21
N MET A 107 -3.02 -6.08 -2.61
CA MET A 107 -4.05 -6.89 -1.95
C MET A 107 -5.11 -7.43 -2.91
N THR A 108 -5.34 -6.73 -4.03
CA THR A 108 -6.46 -7.02 -4.95
C THR A 108 -6.07 -7.86 -6.17
N TYR A 109 -4.76 -8.09 -6.41
CA TYR A 109 -4.22 -8.98 -7.44
C TYR A 109 -3.28 -10.02 -6.85
N TYR A 110 -2.21 -9.60 -6.16
CA TYR A 110 -1.16 -10.54 -5.73
C TYR A 110 -1.62 -11.43 -4.58
N TYR A 111 -2.28 -10.85 -3.57
CA TYR A 111 -2.79 -11.62 -2.45
C TYR A 111 -4.04 -12.44 -2.77
N SER A 112 -4.93 -11.90 -3.63
CA SER A 112 -6.16 -12.60 -4.04
C SER A 112 -5.94 -13.65 -5.14
N GLY A 113 -4.82 -13.57 -5.85
CA GLY A 113 -4.44 -14.49 -6.93
C GLY A 113 -3.48 -15.59 -6.47
N SER A 114 -2.54 -15.95 -7.34
CA SER A 114 -1.53 -16.97 -7.05
C SER A 114 -0.43 -16.40 -6.15
N LEU A 115 -0.18 -17.06 -5.01
CA LEU A 115 0.85 -16.67 -4.04
C LEU A 115 2.26 -16.69 -4.64
N VAL A 116 2.50 -17.48 -5.68
CA VAL A 116 3.77 -17.50 -6.42
C VAL A 116 4.14 -16.12 -6.94
N THR A 117 3.15 -15.32 -7.33
CA THR A 117 3.38 -13.95 -7.82
C THR A 117 3.88 -13.02 -6.72
N LEU A 118 3.53 -13.25 -5.44
CA LEU A 118 4.03 -12.41 -4.34
C LEU A 118 5.56 -12.47 -4.25
N ARG A 119 6.18 -13.62 -4.59
CA ARG A 119 7.64 -13.79 -4.56
C ARG A 119 8.38 -12.79 -5.47
N THR A 120 7.75 -12.33 -6.54
CA THR A 120 8.39 -11.40 -7.49
C THR A 120 8.60 -10.01 -6.88
N ILE A 121 7.92 -9.69 -5.78
CA ILE A 121 8.07 -8.41 -5.07
C ILE A 121 9.27 -8.52 -4.11
N PRO A 122 10.34 -7.73 -4.30
CA PRO A 122 11.50 -7.77 -3.43
C PRO A 122 11.23 -7.13 -2.07
N VAL A 123 12.09 -7.45 -1.10
CA VAL A 123 12.00 -6.97 0.29
C VAL A 123 11.97 -5.44 0.37
N SER A 124 12.86 -4.75 -0.35
CA SER A 124 12.94 -3.28 -0.36
C SER A 124 11.62 -2.62 -0.78
N LEU A 125 11.01 -3.13 -1.86
CA LEU A 125 9.73 -2.63 -2.35
C LEU A 125 8.61 -2.94 -1.34
N MET A 126 8.55 -4.17 -0.81
CA MET A 126 7.52 -4.55 0.17
C MET A 126 7.54 -3.67 1.43
N ILE A 127 8.73 -3.30 1.93
CA ILE A 127 8.89 -2.37 3.06
C ILE A 127 8.20 -1.04 2.74
N SER A 128 8.48 -0.47 1.56
CA SER A 128 7.90 0.80 1.14
C SER A 128 6.38 0.74 0.95
N LEU A 129 5.86 -0.38 0.42
CA LEU A 129 4.43 -0.57 0.19
C LEU A 129 3.64 -0.71 1.48
N VAL A 130 4.11 -1.52 2.42
CA VAL A 130 3.41 -1.78 3.69
C VAL A 130 3.39 -0.54 4.58
N ALA A 131 4.48 0.24 4.59
CA ALA A 131 4.55 1.49 5.34
C ALA A 131 3.66 2.60 4.74
N ASN A 132 3.31 2.52 3.44
CA ASN A 132 2.60 3.58 2.76
C ASN A 132 1.13 3.69 3.24
N PRO A 133 0.68 4.90 3.64
CA PRO A 133 -0.68 5.11 4.13
C PRO A 133 -1.78 4.96 3.08
N ASP A 134 -1.44 5.08 1.79
CA ASP A 134 -2.36 4.95 0.66
C ASP A 134 -2.45 3.51 0.12
N LEU A 135 -1.85 2.53 0.81
CA LEU A 135 -2.00 1.12 0.48
C LEU A 135 -3.48 0.71 0.55
N PHE A 136 -3.98 0.08 -0.51
CA PHE A 136 -5.33 -0.45 -0.56
C PHE A 136 -5.41 -1.77 0.20
N VAL A 137 -5.96 -1.71 1.41
CA VAL A 137 -6.12 -2.86 2.28
C VAL A 137 -7.50 -3.47 2.08
N MET A 138 -7.58 -4.79 1.90
CA MET A 138 -8.86 -5.50 1.75
C MET A 138 -9.26 -6.14 3.07
N GLN A 139 -10.49 -5.85 3.52
CA GLN A 139 -11.01 -6.18 4.84
C GLN A 139 -10.39 -5.31 5.95
N THR A 140 -9.27 -5.69 6.55
CA THR A 140 -8.65 -4.98 7.68
C THR A 140 -7.12 -5.06 7.61
N GLU A 141 -6.44 -4.31 8.48
CA GLU A 141 -4.98 -4.34 8.64
C GLU A 141 -4.43 -5.77 8.85
N PHE A 142 -5.21 -6.65 9.49
CA PHE A 142 -4.83 -8.05 9.71
C PHE A 142 -4.57 -8.82 8.40
N SER A 143 -5.30 -8.51 7.32
CA SER A 143 -5.05 -9.10 6.00
C SER A 143 -3.64 -8.84 5.48
N ILE A 144 -3.02 -7.71 5.86
CA ILE A 144 -1.63 -7.38 5.49
C ILE A 144 -0.66 -8.31 6.20
N TYR A 145 -0.90 -8.64 7.47
CA TYR A 145 -0.09 -9.60 8.20
C TYR A 145 -0.14 -10.99 7.56
N VAL A 146 -1.35 -11.45 7.20
CA VAL A 146 -1.50 -12.74 6.51
C VAL A 146 -0.81 -12.72 5.15
N MET A 147 -0.96 -11.63 4.38
CA MET A 147 -0.26 -11.45 3.11
C MET A 147 1.27 -11.48 3.29
N LEU A 148 1.81 -10.75 4.28
CA LEU A 148 3.24 -10.76 4.58
C LEU A 148 3.74 -12.13 5.02
N LYS A 149 2.94 -12.88 5.78
CA LYS A 149 3.23 -14.27 6.16
C LYS A 149 3.39 -15.16 4.93
N PHE A 150 2.48 -15.04 3.96
CA PHE A 150 2.52 -15.82 2.71
C PHE A 150 3.68 -15.36 1.82
N TRP A 151 3.86 -14.05 1.64
CA TRP A 151 4.97 -13.47 0.89
C TRP A 151 6.33 -13.95 1.43
N MET A 152 6.52 -13.89 2.74
CA MET A 152 7.72 -14.36 3.42
C MET A 152 7.95 -15.86 3.18
N TYR A 153 6.89 -16.67 3.28
CA TYR A 153 6.97 -18.11 3.00
C TYR A 153 7.44 -18.40 1.57
N MET A 154 6.91 -17.67 0.59
CA MET A 154 7.29 -17.83 -0.82
C MET A 154 8.73 -17.39 -1.09
N HIS A 155 9.25 -16.40 -0.37
CA HIS A 155 10.67 -16.01 -0.45
C HIS A 155 11.62 -17.02 0.21
N LEU A 156 11.14 -17.81 1.17
CA LEU A 156 11.92 -18.88 1.80
C LEU A 156 11.95 -20.16 0.95
N HIS A 157 10.96 -20.36 0.09
CA HIS A 157 10.81 -21.54 -0.77
C HIS A 157 10.80 -21.13 -2.26
N PRO A 158 11.96 -20.73 -2.82
CA PRO A 158 12.06 -20.26 -4.20
C PRO A 158 11.78 -21.35 -5.24
N ASP A 159 11.85 -22.63 -4.86
CA ASP A 159 11.63 -23.76 -5.77
C ASP A 159 10.15 -24.07 -6.01
N LEU A 160 9.24 -23.50 -5.21
CA LEU A 160 7.80 -23.70 -5.38
C LEU A 160 7.31 -22.94 -6.62
N ASN A 161 6.75 -23.68 -7.57
CA ASN A 161 6.16 -23.14 -8.80
C ASN A 161 4.63 -23.00 -8.72
N GLU A 162 4.01 -23.57 -7.67
CA GLU A 162 2.57 -23.53 -7.42
C GLU A 162 2.28 -22.94 -6.04
N SER A 163 1.06 -22.45 -5.86
CA SER A 163 0.63 -21.90 -4.56
C SER A 163 0.39 -23.04 -3.57
N PRO A 164 1.12 -23.11 -2.45
CA PRO A 164 0.90 -24.14 -1.47
C PRO A 164 -0.44 -23.93 -0.74
N PRO A 165 -1.07 -24.99 -0.21
CA PRO A 165 -2.28 -24.85 0.60
C PRO A 165 -2.02 -23.97 1.83
N VAL A 166 -2.97 -23.08 2.16
CA VAL A 166 -2.87 -22.18 3.33
C VAL A 166 -2.57 -22.93 4.63
N LYS A 167 -3.11 -24.15 4.78
CA LYS A 167 -2.86 -25.01 5.95
C LYS A 167 -1.38 -25.39 6.08
N GLU A 168 -0.70 -25.62 4.97
CA GLU A 168 0.73 -25.95 4.95
C GLU A 168 1.57 -24.78 5.47
N ILE A 169 1.32 -23.58 4.95
CA ILE A 169 2.02 -22.36 5.39
C ILE A 169 1.78 -22.12 6.89
N ASN A 170 0.53 -22.25 7.36
CA ASN A 170 0.22 -22.10 8.78
C ASN A 170 0.93 -23.16 9.63
N THR A 171 0.97 -24.42 9.17
CA THR A 171 1.65 -25.50 9.88
C THR A 171 3.16 -25.25 9.95
N PHE A 172 3.77 -24.73 8.89
CA PHE A 172 5.19 -24.39 8.86
C PHE A 172 5.57 -23.44 10.00
N TYR A 173 4.82 -22.35 10.21
CA TYR A 173 5.11 -21.40 11.28
C TYR A 173 4.73 -21.92 12.66
N CYS A 174 3.53 -22.51 12.82
CA CYS A 174 3.05 -23.00 14.12
C CYS A 174 3.83 -24.21 14.66
N SER A 175 4.46 -25.02 13.80
CA SER A 175 5.21 -26.21 14.23
C SER A 175 6.65 -25.92 14.67
N ARG A 176 7.09 -24.66 14.60
CA ARG A 176 8.44 -24.25 15.02
C ARG A 176 8.60 -24.47 16.52
N LYS A 177 9.58 -25.31 16.88
CA LYS A 177 9.89 -25.66 18.28
C LYS A 177 10.76 -24.62 19.02
N GLY A 178 11.18 -23.55 18.34
CA GLY A 178 12.02 -22.52 18.93
C GLY A 178 11.20 -21.47 19.67
N GLU A 179 11.63 -21.09 20.87
CA GLU A 179 11.04 -19.99 21.65
C GLU A 179 11.22 -18.64 20.94
N THR A 180 12.23 -18.51 20.08
CA THR A 180 12.53 -17.28 19.34
C THR A 180 11.55 -17.07 18.19
N ALA A 181 10.89 -15.90 18.19
CA ALA A 181 10.04 -15.44 17.11
C ALA A 181 10.77 -15.43 15.75
N PHE A 182 10.09 -15.79 14.67
CA PHE A 182 10.71 -16.01 13.35
C PHE A 182 11.53 -14.82 12.86
N LEU A 183 11.03 -13.60 13.02
CA LEU A 183 11.69 -12.37 12.54
C LEU A 183 13.00 -12.04 13.27
N LEU A 184 13.31 -12.72 14.38
CA LEU A 184 14.59 -12.57 15.10
C LEU A 184 15.59 -13.68 14.76
N THR A 185 15.19 -14.66 13.94
CA THR A 185 16.10 -15.68 13.41
C THR A 185 16.94 -15.10 12.27
N LYS A 186 18.06 -15.76 11.95
CA LYS A 186 18.92 -15.37 10.82
C LYS A 186 18.18 -15.37 9.48
N GLU A 187 17.23 -16.28 9.28
CA GLU A 187 16.43 -16.37 8.06
C GLU A 187 15.36 -15.27 7.98
N GLY A 188 14.76 -14.93 9.13
CA GLY A 188 13.68 -13.96 9.24
C GLY A 188 14.13 -12.50 9.28
N GLU A 189 15.38 -12.23 9.66
CA GLU A 189 15.90 -10.88 9.91
C GLU A 189 15.72 -9.95 8.71
N LYS A 190 15.93 -10.44 7.47
CA LYS A 190 15.76 -9.65 6.25
C LYS A 190 14.33 -9.14 6.05
N PHE A 191 13.32 -9.83 6.58
CA PHE A 191 11.91 -9.44 6.45
C PHE A 191 11.42 -8.53 7.58
N LYS A 192 12.18 -8.45 8.68
CA LYS A 192 11.85 -7.65 9.87
C LYS A 192 11.40 -6.22 9.55
N PRO A 193 12.03 -5.46 8.63
CA PRO A 193 11.59 -4.10 8.34
C PRO A 193 10.22 -4.03 7.65
N ALA A 194 9.83 -5.05 6.86
CA ALA A 194 8.51 -5.07 6.23
C ALA A 194 7.41 -5.26 7.27
N PHE A 195 7.62 -6.15 8.24
CA PHE A 195 6.69 -6.37 9.35
C PHE A 195 6.64 -5.18 10.32
N ARG A 196 7.70 -4.35 10.40
CA ARG A 196 7.68 -3.10 11.16
C ARG A 196 6.75 -2.03 10.57
N GLY A 197 6.45 -2.12 9.28
CA GLY A 197 5.46 -1.25 8.64
C GLY A 197 4.01 -1.56 9.01
N LEU A 198 3.75 -2.69 9.68
CA LEU A 198 2.41 -3.04 10.16
C LEU A 198 1.98 -2.12 11.29
N ARG A 199 0.73 -1.66 11.23
CA ARG A 199 0.15 -0.82 12.30
C ARG A 199 -0.37 -1.72 13.41
N LEU A 200 0.51 -2.29 14.24
CA LEU A 200 0.19 -3.32 15.24
C LEU A 200 -1.08 -3.04 16.07
N HIS A 201 -1.30 -1.77 16.43
CA HIS A 201 -2.52 -1.31 17.11
C HIS A 201 -3.81 -1.65 16.33
N ASN A 202 -3.79 -1.57 15.01
CA ASN A 202 -4.92 -1.89 14.16
C ASN A 202 -5.01 -3.39 13.80
N LEU A 203 -4.02 -4.20 14.17
CA LEU A 203 -4.06 -5.67 13.99
C LEU A 203 -4.75 -6.38 15.15
N ILE A 204 -4.50 -5.96 16.40
CA ILE A 204 -5.00 -6.65 17.60
C ILE A 204 -6.42 -6.22 17.99
N SER A 205 -7.28 -6.00 16.99
CA SER A 205 -8.66 -5.51 17.21
C SER A 205 -9.67 -6.61 17.52
N HIS A 206 -9.30 -7.88 17.35
CA HIS A 206 -10.15 -9.05 17.59
C HIS A 206 -9.34 -10.17 18.26
N TYR A 207 -9.94 -10.91 19.21
CA TYR A 207 -9.20 -11.92 20.00
C TYR A 207 -8.61 -13.05 19.14
N MET A 208 -9.34 -13.48 18.09
CA MET A 208 -8.83 -14.50 17.15
C MET A 208 -7.56 -14.05 16.41
N ASP A 209 -7.42 -12.75 16.15
CA ASP A 209 -6.24 -12.19 15.49
C ASP A 209 -5.03 -12.28 16.42
N VAL A 210 -5.24 -12.00 17.71
CA VAL A 210 -4.22 -12.14 18.76
C VAL A 210 -3.78 -13.59 18.90
N GLU A 211 -4.73 -14.53 19.02
CA GLU A 211 -4.42 -15.96 19.10
C GLU A 211 -3.64 -16.44 17.88
N MET A 212 -3.97 -15.94 16.68
CA MET A 212 -3.27 -16.33 15.45
C MET A 212 -1.83 -15.79 15.42
N ILE A 213 -1.62 -14.53 15.80
CA ILE A 213 -0.27 -13.93 15.86
C ILE A 213 0.61 -14.67 16.88
N GLU A 214 0.06 -15.01 18.05
CA GLU A 214 0.78 -15.76 19.07
C GLU A 214 1.12 -17.18 18.61
N ARG A 215 0.16 -17.89 18.00
CA ARG A 215 0.38 -19.25 17.47
C ARG A 215 1.42 -19.29 16.34
N ASP A 216 1.39 -18.31 15.45
CA ASP A 216 2.35 -18.22 14.34
C ASP A 216 3.79 -17.98 14.86
N ASN A 217 3.95 -17.34 16.02
CA ASN A 217 5.24 -16.94 16.62
C ASN A 217 6.21 -16.30 15.59
N ILE A 218 5.67 -15.46 14.71
CA ILE A 218 6.43 -14.69 13.71
C ILE A 218 6.90 -13.37 14.30
N VAL A 219 5.95 -12.61 14.88
CA VAL A 219 6.17 -11.29 15.46
C VAL A 219 6.62 -11.45 16.93
N PRO A 220 7.72 -10.81 17.36
CA PRO A 220 8.17 -10.89 18.74
C PRO A 220 7.15 -10.34 19.74
N GLN A 221 6.93 -11.04 20.85
CA GLN A 221 6.00 -10.62 21.92
C GLN A 221 6.30 -9.21 22.46
N HIS A 222 7.58 -8.84 22.58
CA HIS A 222 7.97 -7.50 23.05
C HIS A 222 7.53 -6.36 22.10
N TRP A 223 7.12 -6.64 20.86
CA TRP A 223 6.49 -5.65 19.99
C TRP A 223 5.00 -5.47 20.31
N LEU A 224 4.33 -6.54 20.74
CA LEU A 224 2.90 -6.56 21.01
C LEU A 224 2.58 -6.04 22.41
N ASN A 225 3.38 -6.40 23.42
CA ASN A 225 3.11 -6.06 24.82
C ASN A 225 2.90 -4.55 25.06
N PRO A 226 3.74 -3.63 24.54
CA PRO A 226 3.52 -2.19 24.71
C PRO A 226 2.20 -1.73 24.06
N VAL A 227 1.85 -2.31 22.91
CA VAL A 227 0.64 -1.97 22.16
C VAL A 227 -0.62 -2.44 22.91
N VAL A 228 -0.59 -3.64 23.49
CA VAL A 228 -1.69 -4.15 24.32
C VAL A 228 -1.93 -3.25 25.53
N VAL A 229 -0.85 -2.85 26.23
CA VAL A 229 -0.95 -1.94 27.37
C VAL A 229 -1.50 -0.57 26.95
N ASP A 230 -1.06 -0.05 25.80
CA ASP A 230 -1.56 1.22 25.28
C ASP A 230 -3.05 1.15 24.90
N GLN A 231 -3.48 0.07 24.24
CA GLN A 231 -4.89 -0.14 23.94
C GLN A 231 -5.75 -0.26 25.17
N TRP A 232 -5.28 -0.95 26.19
CA TRP A 232 -5.96 -1.04 27.48
C TRP A 232 -6.13 0.34 28.10
N LYS A 233 -5.08 1.16 28.12
CA LYS A 233 -5.15 2.56 28.60
C LYS A 233 -6.16 3.38 27.80
N THR A 234 -6.12 3.29 26.47
CA THR A 234 -7.07 3.98 25.59
C THR A 234 -8.50 3.55 25.85
N MET A 235 -8.74 2.25 26.03
CA MET A 235 -10.05 1.72 26.39
C MET A 235 -10.55 2.28 27.73
N LEU A 236 -9.68 2.38 28.74
CA LEU A 236 -10.02 2.98 30.03
C LEU A 236 -10.36 4.47 29.91
N LYS A 237 -9.59 5.26 29.16
CA LYS A 237 -9.87 6.68 28.89
C LYS A 237 -11.23 6.87 28.24
N ILE A 238 -11.56 6.05 27.24
CA ILE A 238 -12.86 6.10 26.55
C ILE A 238 -14.00 5.77 27.51
N ASN A 239 -13.83 4.74 28.34
CA ASN A 239 -14.84 4.36 29.35
C ASN A 239 -15.06 5.48 30.38
N GLN A 240 -13.99 6.16 30.80
CA GLN A 240 -14.02 7.31 31.70
C GLN A 240 -14.49 8.61 31.03
N ASN A 241 -14.85 8.57 29.75
CA ASN A 241 -15.22 9.71 28.92
C ASN A 241 -14.13 10.79 28.73
N GLU A 242 -12.86 10.42 28.92
CA GLU A 242 -11.72 11.32 28.70
C GLU A 242 -11.28 11.39 27.24
N ASP A 243 -11.50 10.33 26.46
CA ASP A 243 -11.29 10.33 25.01
C ASP A 243 -12.63 10.12 24.30
N SER A 244 -13.03 11.11 23.50
CA SER A 244 -14.22 11.05 22.66
C SER A 244 -13.90 10.71 21.20
N GLY A 245 -12.62 10.54 20.86
CA GLY A 245 -12.10 10.39 19.51
C GLY A 245 -11.29 11.60 19.04
N PRO A 246 -10.71 11.55 17.83
CA PRO A 246 -9.75 12.53 17.35
C PRO A 246 -10.24 13.99 17.41
N SER A 247 -9.31 14.90 17.70
CA SER A 247 -9.57 16.34 17.72
C SER A 247 -9.63 16.94 16.31
N ALA A 248 -10.26 18.12 16.20
CA ALA A 248 -10.44 18.78 14.92
C ALA A 248 -9.14 19.30 14.29
N ASP A 249 -8.10 19.54 15.10
CA ASP A 249 -6.78 20.05 14.75
C ASP A 249 -5.76 18.95 14.38
N LEU A 250 -6.20 17.70 14.26
CA LEU A 250 -5.35 16.59 13.85
C LEU A 250 -4.72 16.83 12.47
N SER A 251 -3.39 16.70 12.37
CA SER A 251 -2.69 16.81 11.09
C SER A 251 -3.00 15.63 10.16
N ALA A 252 -3.05 15.89 8.86
CA ALA A 252 -3.28 14.85 7.87
C ALA A 252 -2.21 13.75 7.93
N ASP A 253 -0.94 14.10 8.15
CA ASP A 253 0.16 13.12 8.23
C ASP A 253 0.01 12.19 9.42
N LEU A 254 -0.36 12.71 10.60
CA LEU A 254 -0.58 11.89 11.79
C LEU A 254 -1.79 10.98 11.62
N PHE A 255 -2.88 11.51 11.04
CA PHE A 255 -4.06 10.72 10.68
C PHE A 255 -3.71 9.57 9.74
N LEU A 256 -2.98 9.86 8.66
CA LEU A 256 -2.60 8.88 7.67
C LEU A 256 -1.70 7.79 8.24
N ASN A 257 -0.80 8.14 9.16
CA ASN A 257 0.10 7.19 9.80
C ASN A 257 -0.59 6.28 10.83
N LYS A 258 -1.55 6.79 11.60
CA LYS A 258 -2.17 6.06 12.72
C LYS A 258 -3.51 5.39 12.39
N SER A 259 -4.20 5.84 11.34
CA SER A 259 -5.51 5.30 10.95
C SER A 259 -5.50 3.78 10.70
N LEU A 260 -6.62 3.13 11.00
CA LEU A 260 -6.93 1.81 10.46
C LEU A 260 -7.04 1.92 8.94
N ARG A 261 -6.38 1.02 8.22
CA ARG A 261 -6.61 0.82 6.79
C ARG A 261 -7.55 -0.35 6.59
N CYS A 262 -8.63 -0.11 5.87
CA CYS A 262 -9.62 -1.12 5.53
C CYS A 262 -10.19 -0.84 4.14
N GLY A 263 -10.88 -1.82 3.58
CA GLY A 263 -11.37 -1.68 2.22
C GLY A 263 -12.25 -2.83 1.78
N ARG A 264 -12.87 -2.65 0.61
CA ARG A 264 -13.84 -3.58 0.04
C ARG A 264 -13.88 -3.45 -1.48
N ILE A 265 -14.12 -4.57 -2.16
CA ILE A 265 -14.41 -4.59 -3.59
C ILE A 265 -15.92 -4.74 -3.77
N LEU A 266 -16.52 -3.86 -4.55
CA LEU A 266 -17.90 -3.94 -4.99
C LEU A 266 -17.91 -4.42 -6.44
N ASN A 267 -18.35 -5.66 -6.66
CA ASN A 267 -18.28 -6.28 -7.98
C ASN A 267 -19.37 -5.80 -8.94
N GLU A 268 -20.51 -5.41 -8.40
CA GLU A 268 -21.71 -5.10 -9.19
C GLU A 268 -22.30 -3.76 -8.75
N ARG A 269 -22.96 -3.09 -9.70
CA ARG A 269 -23.71 -1.87 -9.42
C ARG A 269 -24.93 -2.20 -8.58
N GLY A 270 -25.14 -1.43 -7.52
CA GLY A 270 -26.32 -1.59 -6.67
C GLY A 270 -26.12 -0.96 -5.30
N ARG A 271 -27.12 -1.15 -4.44
CA ARG A 271 -27.01 -0.73 -3.05
C ARG A 271 -26.18 -1.75 -2.28
N HIS A 272 -25.06 -1.31 -1.72
CA HIS A 272 -24.21 -2.12 -0.86
C HIS A 272 -24.22 -1.56 0.56
N MET A 273 -24.25 -2.47 1.53
CA MET A 273 -24.13 -2.14 2.95
C MET A 273 -23.17 -3.12 3.60
N TRP A 274 -22.20 -2.61 4.34
CA TRP A 274 -21.23 -3.45 5.02
C TRP A 274 -20.68 -2.81 6.28
N ARG A 275 -20.01 -3.64 7.07
CA ARG A 275 -19.19 -3.23 8.21
C ARG A 275 -17.85 -3.92 8.13
N TRP A 276 -16.81 -3.28 8.64
CA TRP A 276 -15.57 -3.95 8.97
C TRP A 276 -15.65 -4.37 10.43
N THR A 277 -15.39 -5.65 10.69
CA THR A 277 -15.47 -6.22 12.04
C THR A 277 -14.20 -5.90 12.82
N GLY A 278 -14.36 -5.57 14.09
CA GLY A 278 -13.28 -5.24 15.02
C GLY A 278 -13.86 -4.63 16.28
N PHE A 279 -13.09 -4.58 17.36
CA PHE A 279 -13.55 -3.98 18.62
C PHE A 279 -13.87 -2.49 18.45
N HIS A 280 -13.04 -1.75 17.69
CA HIS A 280 -13.21 -0.32 17.36
C HIS A 280 -13.67 0.55 18.54
N TYR A 281 -13.25 0.18 19.76
CA TYR A 281 -13.63 0.84 21.02
C TYR A 281 -15.14 0.99 21.21
N GLY A 282 -15.90 -0.04 20.80
CA GLY A 282 -17.35 -0.11 20.95
C GLY A 282 -18.14 0.73 19.92
N ILE A 283 -17.50 1.19 18.84
CA ILE A 283 -18.18 1.85 17.72
C ILE A 283 -18.48 0.84 16.61
N ASP A 284 -19.76 0.60 16.31
CA ASP A 284 -20.21 -0.17 15.14
C ASP A 284 -20.48 0.80 13.97
N LEU A 285 -19.62 0.81 12.96
CA LEU A 285 -19.76 1.64 11.76
C LEU A 285 -20.27 0.82 10.58
N LEU A 286 -21.35 1.30 9.97
CA LEU A 286 -21.90 0.80 8.71
C LEU A 286 -21.53 1.74 7.57
N MET A 287 -20.93 1.19 6.53
CA MET A 287 -20.75 1.86 5.25
C MET A 287 -21.92 1.51 4.34
N ILE A 288 -22.48 2.53 3.69
CA ILE A 288 -23.63 2.38 2.80
C ILE A 288 -23.31 3.13 1.51
N THR A 289 -23.58 2.50 0.37
CA THR A 289 -23.55 3.18 -0.92
C THR A 289 -24.71 2.72 -1.79
N ASP A 290 -25.28 3.64 -2.55
CA ASP A 290 -26.27 3.40 -3.59
C ASP A 290 -25.71 3.66 -5.00
N CYS A 291 -24.38 3.71 -5.12
CA CYS A 291 -23.62 4.11 -6.31
C CYS A 291 -23.77 5.58 -6.73
N THR A 292 -24.47 6.41 -5.94
CA THR A 292 -24.52 7.87 -6.11
C THR A 292 -23.89 8.59 -4.94
N THR A 293 -24.01 8.00 -3.75
CA THR A 293 -23.40 8.50 -2.52
C THR A 293 -22.69 7.38 -1.80
N LEU A 294 -21.69 7.74 -1.03
CA LEU A 294 -21.10 6.88 -0.01
C LEU A 294 -21.33 7.54 1.34
N SER A 295 -22.04 6.87 2.23
CA SER A 295 -22.35 7.32 3.58
C SER A 295 -21.78 6.38 4.64
N ILE A 296 -21.62 6.92 5.84
CA ILE A 296 -21.26 6.18 7.04
C ILE A 296 -22.32 6.38 8.11
N LYS A 297 -22.67 5.31 8.80
CA LYS A 297 -23.66 5.32 9.87
C LYS A 297 -23.11 4.69 11.13
N ARG A 298 -23.25 5.35 12.28
CA ARG A 298 -23.00 4.73 13.58
C ARG A 298 -24.19 3.86 13.95
N ASN A 299 -24.04 2.56 13.79
CA ASN A 299 -25.08 1.61 14.12
C ASN A 299 -25.23 1.50 15.65
N HIS A 300 -26.46 1.55 16.15
CA HIS A 300 -26.79 1.29 17.55
C HIS A 300 -27.75 0.10 17.61
N ARG A 301 -27.37 -0.93 18.37
CA ARG A 301 -28.20 -2.11 18.61
C ARG A 301 -28.47 -2.20 20.11
N PRO A 302 -29.71 -1.89 20.57
CA PRO A 302 -30.06 -1.88 21.99
C PRO A 302 -29.77 -3.21 22.69
N GLU A 303 -29.93 -4.32 21.98
CA GLU A 303 -29.67 -5.69 22.48
C GLU A 303 -28.20 -5.95 22.85
N PHE A 304 -27.26 -5.14 22.36
CA PHE A 304 -25.82 -5.28 22.60
C PHE A 304 -25.22 -4.05 23.27
N GLU A 305 -26.01 -3.22 23.95
CA GLU A 305 -25.56 -1.93 24.49
C GLU A 305 -24.41 -2.06 25.50
N GLN A 306 -24.28 -3.21 26.18
CA GLN A 306 -23.15 -3.52 27.08
C GLN A 306 -21.80 -3.70 26.35
N LEU A 307 -21.82 -4.03 25.05
CA LEU A 307 -20.63 -4.20 24.21
C LEU A 307 -20.27 -2.94 23.43
N LEU A 308 -21.16 -1.94 23.44
CA LEU A 308 -21.03 -0.69 22.70
C LEU A 308 -20.54 0.43 23.61
N SER A 309 -19.88 1.41 23.02
CA SER A 309 -19.50 2.63 23.71
C SER A 309 -20.75 3.33 24.25
N GLN A 310 -20.83 3.50 25.59
CA GLN A 310 -21.95 4.17 26.25
C GLN A 310 -22.01 5.67 25.97
N GLN A 311 -20.92 6.26 25.45
CA GLN A 311 -20.88 7.65 25.01
C GLN A 311 -21.96 7.95 23.95
N ASN A 312 -22.71 9.03 24.18
CA ASN A 312 -23.79 9.46 23.29
C ASN A 312 -23.27 9.94 21.92
N SER A 313 -22.09 10.55 21.88
CA SER A 313 -21.41 11.00 20.66
C SER A 313 -19.97 10.47 20.63
N ARG A 314 -19.45 10.21 19.43
CA ARG A 314 -18.05 9.82 19.19
C ARG A 314 -17.51 10.57 17.99
N ASN A 315 -16.29 11.06 18.12
CA ASN A 315 -15.55 11.66 17.03
C ASN A 315 -14.75 10.58 16.28
N ILE A 316 -14.75 10.64 14.96
CA ILE A 316 -13.89 9.84 14.10
C ILE A 316 -13.27 10.74 13.03
N SER A 317 -12.06 10.42 12.59
CA SER A 317 -11.49 10.98 11.38
C SER A 317 -11.56 9.93 10.28
N ILE A 318 -12.00 10.31 9.08
CA ILE A 318 -12.15 9.37 7.97
C ILE A 318 -11.74 9.99 6.64
N ARG A 319 -11.11 9.17 5.79
CA ARG A 319 -10.82 9.46 4.38
C ARG A 319 -11.15 8.23 3.57
N VAL A 320 -11.84 8.40 2.44
CA VAL A 320 -12.17 7.31 1.53
C VAL A 320 -11.59 7.59 0.15
N THR A 321 -11.00 6.57 -0.47
CA THR A 321 -10.61 6.58 -1.87
C THR A 321 -11.34 5.46 -2.60
N VAL A 322 -11.96 5.79 -3.72
CA VAL A 322 -12.63 4.86 -4.63
C VAL A 322 -11.87 4.84 -5.94
N VAL A 323 -11.57 3.65 -6.45
CA VAL A 323 -10.94 3.46 -7.76
C VAL A 323 -11.63 2.39 -8.57
N SER A 324 -11.50 2.47 -9.90
CA SER A 324 -11.77 1.35 -10.80
C SER A 324 -10.57 1.11 -11.72
N LEU A 325 -10.45 -0.13 -12.18
CA LEU A 325 -9.30 -0.60 -12.95
C LEU A 325 -9.71 -1.01 -14.37
N ASN A 326 -8.79 -0.88 -15.31
CA ASN A 326 -8.90 -1.53 -16.63
C ASN A 326 -8.41 -2.99 -16.58
N GLU A 327 -8.39 -3.65 -17.74
CA GLU A 327 -7.89 -5.02 -17.91
C GLU A 327 -6.40 -5.17 -17.56
N GLN A 328 -5.60 -4.11 -17.78
CA GLN A 328 -4.19 -4.05 -17.38
C GLN A 328 -4.00 -3.71 -15.89
N ARG A 329 -5.10 -3.62 -15.12
CA ARG A 329 -5.12 -3.29 -13.70
C ARG A 329 -4.61 -1.87 -13.38
N GLN A 330 -4.57 -0.99 -14.38
CA GLN A 330 -4.28 0.43 -14.22
C GLN A 330 -5.54 1.17 -13.77
N VAL A 331 -5.36 2.23 -12.98
CA VAL A 331 -6.45 3.05 -12.46
C VAL A 331 -7.03 3.91 -13.58
N VAL A 332 -8.30 3.67 -13.94
CA VAL A 332 -9.03 4.48 -14.94
C VAL A 332 -10.00 5.47 -14.32
N TYR A 333 -10.36 5.24 -13.05
CA TYR A 333 -11.18 6.14 -12.26
C TYR A 333 -10.58 6.23 -10.86
N LYS A 334 -10.52 7.45 -10.33
CA LYS A 334 -10.11 7.72 -8.95
C LYS A 334 -10.91 8.88 -8.41
N GLN A 335 -11.51 8.69 -7.25
CA GLN A 335 -12.12 9.76 -6.47
C GLN A 335 -11.68 9.58 -5.02
N THR A 336 -11.28 10.67 -4.37
CA THR A 336 -10.83 10.65 -2.97
C THR A 336 -11.58 11.73 -2.22
N SER A 337 -12.16 11.39 -1.07
CA SER A 337 -12.74 12.38 -0.17
C SER A 337 -11.63 13.17 0.50
N GLU A 338 -11.95 14.38 0.97
CA GLU A 338 -11.11 15.03 1.96
C GLU A 338 -11.08 14.22 3.27
N MET A 339 -10.06 14.48 4.11
CA MET A 339 -10.06 14.00 5.48
C MET A 339 -11.14 14.75 6.26
N ARG A 340 -12.12 14.02 6.78
CA ARG A 340 -13.24 14.60 7.53
C ARG A 340 -13.21 14.15 8.98
N ASN A 341 -13.30 15.12 9.88
CA ASN A 341 -13.57 14.88 11.30
C ASN A 341 -15.08 14.91 11.50
N LEU A 342 -15.65 13.79 11.92
CA LEU A 342 -17.09 13.59 12.06
C LEU A 342 -17.42 13.30 13.52
N THR A 343 -18.46 13.93 14.03
CA THR A 343 -19.11 13.57 15.30
C THR A 343 -20.34 12.73 14.97
N LEU A 344 -20.38 11.49 15.45
CA LEU A 344 -21.49 10.56 15.20
C LEU A 344 -22.25 10.23 16.48
N THR A 345 -23.52 10.58 16.51
CA THR A 345 -24.49 10.16 17.52
C THR A 345 -25.07 8.77 17.20
N LYS A 346 -25.80 8.18 18.14
CA LYS A 346 -26.43 6.85 17.96
C LYS A 346 -27.37 6.87 16.74
N SER A 347 -27.16 5.96 15.79
CA SER A 347 -27.95 5.81 14.55
C SER A 347 -27.85 6.95 13.53
N GLU A 348 -26.94 7.90 13.73
CA GLU A 348 -26.68 8.98 12.78
C GLU A 348 -25.96 8.48 11.53
N GLU A 349 -26.41 8.96 10.37
CA GLU A 349 -25.85 8.67 9.05
C GLU A 349 -25.37 9.97 8.41
N ILE A 350 -24.13 9.98 7.94
CA ILE A 350 -23.49 11.13 7.29
C ILE A 350 -22.98 10.70 5.92
N THR A 351 -23.32 11.46 4.88
CA THR A 351 -22.75 11.29 3.55
C THR A 351 -21.29 11.75 3.53
N LEU A 352 -20.38 10.86 3.17
CA LEU A 352 -18.95 11.12 3.06
C LEU A 352 -18.60 11.82 1.76
N MET A 353 -19.14 11.34 0.65
CA MET A 353 -18.92 11.88 -0.70
C MET A 353 -20.04 11.49 -1.67
N THR A 354 -20.22 12.29 -2.72
CA THR A 354 -21.06 11.99 -3.87
C THR A 354 -20.19 11.38 -4.96
N LEU A 355 -20.56 10.20 -5.43
CA LEU A 355 -19.86 9.47 -6.48
C LEU A 355 -20.23 10.01 -7.86
N ASP A 356 -19.30 9.94 -8.81
CA ASP A 356 -19.56 10.34 -10.18
C ASP A 356 -20.57 9.39 -10.86
N LYS A 357 -21.23 9.85 -11.93
CA LYS A 357 -22.32 9.08 -12.57
C LYS A 357 -21.82 7.86 -13.35
N ASP A 358 -20.64 7.96 -13.95
CA ASP A 358 -20.08 6.96 -14.87
C ASP A 358 -19.06 6.05 -14.17
N LEU A 359 -19.54 5.33 -13.15
CA LEU A 359 -18.72 4.36 -12.42
C LEU A 359 -18.55 3.07 -13.22
N ARG A 360 -17.30 2.63 -13.36
CA ARG A 360 -16.95 1.31 -13.92
C ARG A 360 -16.72 0.31 -12.79
N PHE A 361 -17.43 -0.81 -12.83
CA PHE A 361 -17.29 -1.89 -11.86
C PHE A 361 -16.28 -2.94 -12.35
N PRO A 362 -15.54 -3.62 -11.44
CA PRO A 362 -15.63 -3.52 -9.97
C PRO A 362 -15.07 -2.21 -9.42
N LEU A 363 -15.69 -1.70 -8.34
CA LEU A 363 -15.18 -0.57 -7.56
C LEU A 363 -14.35 -1.06 -6.38
N ILE A 364 -13.15 -0.52 -6.21
CA ILE A 364 -12.28 -0.81 -5.07
C ILE A 364 -12.31 0.39 -4.14
N ILE A 365 -12.78 0.16 -2.92
CA ILE A 365 -12.88 1.17 -1.87
C ILE A 365 -11.75 0.93 -0.87
N SER A 366 -10.91 1.94 -0.66
CA SER A 366 -9.94 2.01 0.43
C SER A 366 -10.38 3.10 1.41
N THR A 367 -10.28 2.81 2.70
CA THR A 367 -10.75 3.69 3.76
C THR A 367 -9.70 3.74 4.87
N ASN A 368 -9.37 4.96 5.26
CA ASN A 368 -8.60 5.26 6.46
C ASN A 368 -9.57 5.74 7.53
N VAL A 369 -9.60 5.09 8.70
CA VAL A 369 -10.44 5.50 9.83
C VAL A 369 -9.60 5.61 11.09
N LEU A 370 -9.75 6.71 11.83
CA LEU A 370 -9.17 6.87 13.16
C LEU A 370 -10.29 7.04 14.19
N PHE A 371 -10.26 6.20 15.24
CA PHE A 371 -11.34 6.09 16.23
C PHE A 371 -11.02 6.76 17.58
N THR A 372 -9.74 7.03 17.83
CA THR A 372 -9.22 7.47 19.13
C THR A 372 -8.19 8.57 18.94
N THR A 373 -8.02 9.39 19.97
CA THR A 373 -7.02 10.46 19.94
C THR A 373 -5.62 9.87 20.02
N PRO A 374 -4.70 10.17 19.08
CA PRO A 374 -3.31 9.72 19.20
C PRO A 374 -2.65 10.25 20.47
N ASN A 375 -1.79 9.46 21.12
CA ASN A 375 -1.17 9.86 22.39
C ASN A 375 -0.14 11.01 22.25
N ASN A 376 -0.16 11.96 23.19
CA ASN A 376 0.68 13.17 23.21
C ASN A 376 2.21 12.95 23.28
N GLN A 377 2.69 11.79 23.75
CA GLN A 377 4.15 11.52 23.79
C GLN A 377 4.74 11.34 22.38
N GLU A 378 3.94 10.88 21.41
CA GLU A 378 4.38 10.68 20.02
C GLU A 378 4.26 11.96 19.17
N LEU A 379 3.46 12.94 19.60
CA LEU A 379 3.39 14.28 19.02
C LEU A 379 4.69 15.08 19.26
N GLN A 380 5.38 14.81 20.38
CA GLN A 380 6.62 15.50 20.76
C GLN A 380 7.86 14.94 20.04
N GLU A 381 7.94 13.64 19.77
CA GLU A 381 9.08 13.02 19.04
C GLU A 381 9.19 13.53 17.60
N GLN A 382 8.08 13.87 16.95
CA GLN A 382 8.10 14.43 15.59
C GLN A 382 8.53 15.90 15.56
N THR A 383 8.22 16.69 16.60
CA THR A 383 8.67 18.09 16.66
C THR A 383 10.20 18.17 16.76
N ILE A 384 10.86 17.16 17.33
CA ILE A 384 12.33 17.10 17.43
C ILE A 384 12.98 16.72 16.09
N GLN A 385 12.31 15.93 15.23
CA GLN A 385 12.84 15.55 13.91
C GLN A 385 12.71 16.64 12.85
N THR A 386 11.78 17.58 12.97
CA THR A 386 11.62 18.70 12.03
C THR A 386 12.55 19.89 12.34
N ILE A 387 13.27 19.85 13.47
CA ILE A 387 14.18 20.92 13.92
C ILE A 387 15.66 20.43 13.89
N GLY A 388 15.91 19.23 13.35
CA GLY A 388 17.24 18.60 13.27
C GLY A 388 17.89 18.73 11.90
#